data_AF-A0A7S4J1A4-F1
#
_entry.id   AF-A0A7S4J1A4-F1
#
_cell.length_a   1.000
_cell.length_b   1.000
_cell.length_c   1.000
_cell.angle_alpha   90.00
_cell.angle_beta   90.00
_cell.angle_gamma   90.00
#
_symmetry.space_group_name_H-M   'P 1'
#
loop_
_entity.id
_entity.type
_entity.pdbx_description
1 polymer ?
#
loop_
_entity_poly.entity_id
_entity_poly.type
_entity_poly.pdbx_seq_one_letter_code
_entity_poly.pdbx_strand_id
1 'polypeptide(L)'
;GDTPSLVTFVVGVFLANLPEAMSSSAIMRSFGMKRAVIFSMWAAIFVGTGIGAALGALAFPPAGPEGAPRYEVLLVAGIEGMCGGAMLTMIASTVLPEAFEIGGNMVGFMCLLGFISALTVKSVGEELA
;
A
#
# COMPACT_ATOMS: atom_id res chain seq x y z
N GLY A 1 -8.70 -23.20 -2.39
CA GLY A 1 -7.69 -23.57 -1.40
C GLY A 1 -6.93 -22.32 -1.07
N ASP A 2 -7.56 -21.40 -0.33
CA ASP A 2 -7.31 -19.96 -0.50
C ASP A 2 -6.92 -19.25 0.81
N THR A 3 -6.47 -20.01 1.81
CA THR A 3 -5.94 -19.45 3.06
C THR A 3 -4.58 -18.73 2.93
N PRO A 4 -3.68 -19.02 1.96
CA PRO A 4 -2.41 -18.28 1.87
C PRO A 4 -2.55 -16.84 1.38
N SER A 5 -3.64 -16.45 0.70
CA SER A 5 -3.74 -15.14 0.03
C SER A 5 -4.05 -13.99 0.98
N LEU A 6 -4.99 -14.15 1.92
CA LEU A 6 -5.39 -13.07 2.83
C LEU A 6 -4.32 -12.76 3.87
N VAL A 7 -3.69 -13.79 4.43
CA VAL A 7 -2.60 -13.60 5.41
C VAL A 7 -1.41 -12.92 4.75
N THR A 8 -1.01 -13.36 3.54
CA THR A 8 0.08 -12.72 2.79
C THR A 8 -0.24 -11.28 2.43
N PHE A 9 -1.49 -11.00 2.02
CA PHE A 9 -1.94 -9.64 1.75
C PHE A 9 -1.89 -8.75 3.00
N VAL A 10 -2.45 -9.21 4.13
CA VAL A 10 -2.46 -8.45 5.40
C VAL A 10 -1.03 -8.19 5.89
N VAL A 11 -0.17 -9.21 5.85
CA VAL A 11 1.25 -9.08 6.25
C VAL A 11 1.97 -8.10 5.31
N GLY A 12 1.77 -8.19 4.00
CA GLY A 12 2.36 -7.28 3.02
C GLY A 12 1.94 -5.83 3.23
N VAL A 13 0.63 -5.59 3.40
CA VAL A 13 0.08 -4.25 3.69
C VAL A 13 0.62 -3.71 5.01
N PHE A 14 0.71 -4.55 6.05
CA PHE A 14 1.24 -4.15 7.34
C PHE A 14 2.72 -3.77 7.25
N LEU A 15 3.55 -4.58 6.59
CA LEU A 15 4.97 -4.31 6.42
C LEU A 15 5.24 -3.04 5.61
N ALA A 16 4.39 -2.70 4.64
CA ALA A 16 4.51 -1.45 3.88
C ALA A 16 4.10 -0.22 4.71
N ASN A 17 2.97 -0.29 5.42
CA ASN A 17 2.40 0.87 6.12
C ASN A 17 3.04 1.13 7.50
N LEU A 18 3.57 0.12 8.18
CA LEU A 18 4.14 0.30 9.53
C LEU A 18 5.35 1.26 9.54
N PRO A 19 6.38 1.10 8.68
CA PRO A 19 7.51 2.02 8.62
C PRO A 19 7.08 3.44 8.25
N GLU A 20 6.17 3.57 7.29
CA GLU A 20 5.61 4.85 6.84
C GLU A 20 4.87 5.55 7.98
N ALA A 21 4.07 4.80 8.73
CA ALA A 21 3.31 5.35 9.85
C ALA A 21 4.20 5.84 10.98
N MET A 22 5.26 5.11 11.30
CA MET A 22 6.25 5.53 12.30
C MET A 22 7.02 6.77 11.85
N SER A 23 7.50 6.79 10.61
CA SER A 23 8.27 7.91 10.04
C SER A 23 7.41 9.18 9.97
N SER A 24 6.23 9.09 9.36
CA SER A 24 5.29 10.20 9.22
C SER A 24 4.87 10.74 10.59
N SER A 25 4.55 9.86 11.56
CA SER A 25 4.21 10.31 12.92
C SER A 25 5.37 11.00 13.64
N ALA A 26 6.62 10.57 13.41
CA ALA A 26 7.80 11.22 13.97
C ALA A 26 8.02 12.61 13.35
N ILE A 27 7.88 12.75 12.03
CA ILE A 27 7.94 14.03 11.31
C ILE A 27 6.81 14.96 11.78
N MET A 28 5.57 14.47 11.85
CA MET A 28 4.44 15.24 12.37
C MET A 28 4.65 15.76 13.79
N ARG A 29 5.32 14.96 14.63
CA ARG A 29 5.66 15.36 15.99
C ARG A 29 6.80 16.37 16.04
N SER A 30 7.79 16.30 15.14
CA SER A 30 8.86 17.31 15.07
C SER A 30 8.33 18.67 14.62
N PHE A 31 7.27 18.69 13.81
CA PHE A 31 6.50 19.90 13.48
C PHE A 31 5.56 20.39 14.60
N GLY A 32 5.61 19.79 15.79
CA GLY A 32 4.87 20.26 16.98
C GLY A 32 3.39 19.84 17.02
N MET A 33 2.95 18.91 16.17
CA MET A 33 1.56 18.45 16.19
C MET A 33 1.24 17.63 17.44
N LYS A 34 0.02 17.82 17.96
CA LYS A 34 -0.47 17.10 19.15
C LYS A 34 -0.71 15.63 18.81
N ARG A 35 -0.35 14.72 19.74
CA ARG A 35 -0.55 13.26 19.57
C ARG A 35 -1.98 12.87 19.19
N ALA A 36 -2.98 13.58 19.73
CA ALA A 36 -4.39 13.35 19.41
C ALA A 36 -4.71 13.62 17.92
N VAL A 37 -4.08 14.64 17.33
CA VAL A 37 -4.28 14.97 15.91
C VAL A 37 -3.65 13.89 15.04
N ILE A 38 -2.42 13.49 15.33
CA ILE A 38 -1.71 12.42 14.62
C ILE A 38 -2.54 11.12 14.65
N PHE A 39 -3.04 10.73 15.84
CA PHE A 39 -3.87 9.53 15.97
C PHE A 39 -5.19 9.66 15.21
N SER A 40 -5.83 10.83 15.21
CA SER A 40 -7.06 11.06 14.45
C SER A 40 -6.86 10.95 12.94
N MET A 41 -5.71 11.39 12.41
CA MET A 41 -5.40 11.27 10.98
C MET A 41 -5.19 9.81 10.58
N TRP A 42 -4.44 9.03 11.38
CA TRP A 42 -4.27 7.59 11.13
C TRP A 42 -5.58 6.82 11.26
N ALA A 43 -6.42 7.18 12.24
CA ALA A 43 -7.75 6.60 12.38
C ALA A 43 -8.64 6.93 11.17
N ALA A 44 -8.57 8.16 10.65
CA ALA A 44 -9.31 8.56 9.45
C ALA A 44 -8.86 7.77 8.21
N ILE A 45 -7.55 7.56 8.02
CA ILE A 45 -7.01 6.73 6.94
C ILE A 45 -7.52 5.29 7.08
N PHE A 46 -7.42 4.69 8.28
CA PHE A 46 -7.90 3.34 8.55
C PHE A 46 -9.40 3.18 8.23
N VAL A 47 -10.23 4.09 8.72
CA VAL A 47 -11.68 4.07 8.48
C VAL A 47 -12.00 4.32 7.01
N GLY A 48 -11.34 5.29 6.37
CA GLY A 48 -11.53 5.60 4.95
C GLY A 48 -11.19 4.41 4.05
N THR A 49 -10.05 3.76 4.29
CA THR A 49 -9.64 2.56 3.56
C THR A 49 -10.61 1.40 3.81
N GLY A 50 -11.07 1.21 5.05
CA GLY A 50 -12.05 0.18 5.38
C GLY A 50 -13.40 0.38 4.68
N ILE A 51 -13.91 1.61 4.66
CA ILE A 51 -15.14 1.97 3.92
C ILE A 51 -14.92 1.78 2.41
N GLY A 52 -13.80 2.25 1.87
CA GLY A 52 -13.46 2.08 0.46
C GLY A 52 -13.39 0.61 0.05
N ALA A 53 -12.76 -0.25 0.86
CA ALA A 53 -12.70 -1.68 0.65
C ALA A 53 -14.09 -2.34 0.70
N ALA A 54 -14.94 -1.94 1.67
CA ALA A 54 -16.30 -2.44 1.77
C ALA A 54 -17.15 -2.03 0.55
N LEU A 55 -17.07 -0.78 0.13
CA LEU A 55 -17.76 -0.28 -1.07
C LEU A 55 -17.25 -0.98 -2.34
N GLY A 56 -15.94 -1.20 -2.46
CA GLY A 56 -15.32 -1.94 -3.57
C GLY A 56 -15.82 -3.38 -3.64
N ALA A 57 -15.88 -4.08 -2.50
CA ALA A 57 -16.39 -5.45 -2.43
C ALA A 57 -17.89 -5.55 -2.76
N LEU A 58 -18.69 -4.52 -2.45
CA LEU A 58 -20.11 -4.46 -2.81
C LEU A 58 -20.32 -4.10 -4.29
N ALA A 59 -19.49 -3.21 -4.85
CA ALA A 59 -19.58 -2.78 -6.24
C ALA A 59 -19.04 -3.83 -7.22
N PHE A 60 -18.03 -4.59 -6.81
CA PHE A 60 -17.40 -5.66 -7.59
C PHE A 60 -17.48 -6.98 -6.80
N PRO A 61 -18.67 -7.59 -6.70
CA PRO A 61 -18.79 -8.88 -6.03
C PRO A 61 -17.93 -9.93 -6.76
N PRO A 62 -17.30 -10.88 -6.03
CA PRO A 62 -16.52 -11.94 -6.66
C PRO A 62 -17.45 -12.78 -7.54
N ALA A 63 -17.40 -12.54 -8.84
CA ALA A 63 -18.15 -13.33 -9.80
C ALA A 63 -17.69 -14.79 -9.69
N GLY A 64 -18.65 -15.70 -9.49
CA GLY A 64 -18.36 -17.13 -9.50
C GLY A 64 -17.67 -17.56 -10.82
N PRO A 65 -16.96 -18.71 -10.84
CA PRO A 65 -15.96 -19.03 -11.87
C PRO A 65 -16.44 -19.09 -13.33
N GLU A 66 -17.73 -18.94 -13.64
CA GLU A 66 -18.30 -19.30 -14.95
C GLU A 66 -19.21 -18.24 -15.61
N GLY A 67 -19.16 -16.95 -15.24
CA GLY A 67 -20.09 -15.99 -15.87
C GLY A 67 -19.77 -14.50 -15.86
N ALA A 68 -18.60 -14.06 -15.37
CA ALA A 68 -18.29 -12.63 -15.32
C ALA A 68 -18.17 -12.05 -16.75
N PRO A 69 -18.95 -11.03 -17.11
CA PRO A 69 -18.85 -10.42 -18.43
C PRO A 69 -17.53 -9.65 -18.58
N ARG A 70 -16.92 -9.74 -19.77
CA ARG A 70 -15.55 -9.24 -20.05
C ARG A 70 -15.32 -7.76 -19.71
N TYR A 71 -16.39 -6.95 -19.64
CA TYR A 71 -16.31 -5.54 -19.26
C TYR A 71 -15.95 -5.33 -17.79
N GLU A 72 -16.37 -6.23 -16.88
CA GLU A 72 -16.05 -6.13 -15.44
C GLU A 72 -14.56 -6.37 -15.20
N VAL A 73 -13.99 -7.39 -15.86
CA VAL A 73 -12.55 -7.70 -15.79
C VAL A 73 -11.71 -6.52 -16.29
N LEU A 74 -12.13 -5.90 -17.40
CA LEU A 74 -11.45 -4.71 -17.95
C LEU A 74 -11.57 -3.49 -17.01
N LEU A 75 -12.71 -3.30 -16.36
CA LEU A 75 -12.89 -2.22 -15.38
C LEU A 75 -12.00 -2.41 -14.16
N VAL A 76 -11.97 -3.61 -13.57
CA VAL A 76 -11.12 -3.91 -12.40
C VAL A 76 -9.64 -3.73 -12.76
N ALA A 77 -9.18 -4.29 -13.88
CA ALA A 77 -7.81 -4.11 -14.33
C ALA A 77 -7.46 -2.63 -14.61
N GLY A 78 -8.41 -1.85 -15.14
CA GLY A 78 -8.25 -0.41 -15.33
C GLY A 78 -8.11 0.37 -14.02
N ILE A 79 -8.92 0.01 -13.01
CA ILE A 79 -8.85 0.61 -11.66
C ILE A 79 -7.54 0.24 -10.96
N GLU A 80 -7.12 -1.03 -11.02
CA GLU A 80 -5.84 -1.49 -10.48
C GLU A 80 -4.66 -0.78 -11.14
N GLY A 81 -4.67 -0.68 -12.47
CA GLY A 81 -3.66 0.06 -13.22
C GLY A 81 -3.61 1.55 -12.86
N MET A 82 -4.76 2.19 -12.69
CA MET A 82 -4.85 3.58 -12.25
C MET A 82 -4.33 3.76 -10.81
N CYS A 83 -4.68 2.85 -9.89
CA CYS A 83 -4.15 2.86 -8.52
C CYS A 83 -2.62 2.69 -8.50
N GLY A 84 -2.08 1.76 -9.29
CA GLY A 84 -0.64 1.59 -9.44
C GLY A 84 0.03 2.87 -9.95
N GLY A 85 -0.55 3.53 -10.95
CA GLY A 85 -0.07 4.81 -11.47
C GLY A 85 -0.10 5.93 -10.42
N ALA A 86 -1.19 6.03 -9.65
CA ALA A 86 -1.31 7.03 -8.59
C ALA A 86 -0.26 6.84 -7.48
N MET A 87 0.02 5.60 -7.08
CA MET A 87 1.09 5.30 -6.13
C MET A 87 2.47 5.66 -6.70
N LEU A 88 2.73 5.38 -7.98
CA LEU A 88 3.98 5.79 -8.64
C LEU A 88 4.15 7.32 -8.67
N THR A 89 3.08 8.06 -8.98
CA THR A 89 3.10 9.53 -8.94
C THR A 89 3.36 10.04 -7.54
N MET A 90 2.71 9.50 -6.51
CA MET A 90 2.95 9.89 -5.11
C MET A 90 4.43 9.72 -4.74
N ILE A 91 4.99 8.54 -5.04
CA ILE A 91 6.39 8.22 -4.74
C ILE A 91 7.34 9.18 -5.46
N ALA A 92 7.12 9.39 -6.75
CA ALA A 92 7.97 10.24 -7.58
C ALA A 92 7.89 11.72 -7.20
N SER A 93 6.69 12.23 -6.88
CA SER A 93 6.47 13.65 -6.63
C SER A 93 6.82 14.09 -5.21
N THR A 94 6.72 13.20 -4.21
CA THR A 94 6.86 13.61 -2.80
C THR A 94 7.76 12.70 -1.98
N VAL A 95 7.55 11.38 -2.01
CA VAL A 95 8.28 10.45 -1.14
C VAL A 95 9.78 10.40 -1.47
N LEU A 96 10.14 10.33 -2.76
CA LEU A 96 11.55 10.31 -3.16
C LEU A 96 12.24 11.66 -2.87
N PRO A 97 11.70 12.82 -3.29
CA PRO A 97 12.29 14.12 -2.96
C PRO A 97 12.53 14.30 -1.45
N GLU A 98 11.53 14.04 -0.61
CA GLU A 98 11.63 14.19 0.84
C GLU A 98 12.66 13.22 1.44
N ALA A 99 12.69 11.97 0.96
CA ALA A 99 13.69 11.00 1.40
C ALA A 99 15.11 11.45 1.06
N PHE A 100 15.35 12.03 -0.13
CA PHE A 100 16.67 12.56 -0.51
C PHE A 100 17.07 13.79 0.32
N GLU A 101 16.13 14.66 0.69
CA GLU A 101 16.40 15.81 1.57
C GLU A 101 16.85 15.36 2.97
N ILE A 102 16.25 14.30 3.51
CA ILE A 102 16.55 13.80 4.86
C ILE A 102 17.77 12.86 4.88
N GLY A 103 17.86 11.93 3.92
CA GLY A 103 18.83 10.82 3.93
C GLY A 103 20.00 10.95 2.94
N GLY A 104 19.97 11.95 2.05
CA GLY A 104 21.03 12.21 1.07
C GLY A 104 21.29 11.04 0.12
N ASN A 105 22.55 10.88 -0.32
CA ASN A 105 22.92 9.94 -1.39
C ASN A 105 22.71 8.45 -1.03
N MET A 106 22.59 8.11 0.25
CA MET A 106 22.40 6.71 0.70
C MET A 106 20.98 6.18 0.45
N VAL A 107 20.02 7.08 0.24
CA VAL A 107 18.59 6.76 0.00
C VAL A 107 18.40 5.90 -1.25
N GLY A 108 19.14 6.17 -2.33
CA GLY A 108 19.05 5.36 -3.55
C GLY A 108 19.46 3.91 -3.32
N PHE A 109 20.53 3.68 -2.54
CA PHE A 109 20.98 2.33 -2.20
C PHE A 109 20.00 1.62 -1.26
N MET A 110 19.45 2.33 -0.27
CA MET A 110 18.41 1.78 0.62
C MET A 110 17.12 1.43 -0.15
N CYS A 111 16.72 2.26 -1.12
CA CYS A 111 15.58 2.00 -2.00
C CYS A 111 15.79 0.73 -2.82
N LEU A 112 16.98 0.54 -3.40
CA LEU A 112 17.35 -0.68 -4.11
C LEU A 112 17.27 -1.91 -3.20
N LEU A 113 17.82 -1.85 -1.99
CA LEU A 113 17.77 -2.95 -1.03
C LEU A 113 16.33 -3.28 -0.62
N GLY A 114 15.49 -2.27 -0.40
CA GLY A 114 14.07 -2.43 -0.12
C GLY A 114 13.33 -3.11 -1.28
N PHE A 115 13.61 -2.69 -2.51
CA PHE A 115 13.01 -3.28 -3.71
C PHE A 115 13.42 -4.74 -3.90
N ILE A 116 14.71 -5.07 -3.75
CA ILE A 116 15.20 -6.45 -3.79
C ILE A 116 14.54 -7.29 -2.70
N SER A 117 14.47 -6.77 -1.48
CA SER A 117 13.84 -7.46 -0.35
C SER A 117 12.37 -7.77 -0.63
N ALA A 118 11.62 -6.80 -1.18
CA ALA A 118 10.22 -6.99 -1.57
C ALA A 118 10.07 -8.06 -2.66
N LEU A 119 10.96 -8.08 -3.67
CA LEU A 119 10.97 -9.12 -4.71
C LEU A 119 11.29 -10.50 -4.14
N THR A 120 12.23 -10.61 -3.20
CA THR A 120 12.55 -11.88 -2.53
C THR A 120 11.38 -12.39 -1.70
N VAL A 121 10.69 -11.51 -0.96
CA VAL A 121 9.49 -11.88 -0.21
C VAL A 121 8.39 -12.37 -1.16
N LYS A 122 8.21 -11.69 -2.30
CA LYS A 122 7.27 -12.15 -3.33
C LYS A 122 7.64 -13.52 -3.89
N SER A 123 8.90 -13.73 -4.26
CA SER A 123 9.34 -15.00 -4.86
C SER A 123 9.21 -16.17 -3.89
N VAL A 124 9.57 -15.97 -2.62
CA VAL A 124 9.39 -17.00 -1.57
C VAL A 124 7.90 -17.24 -1.27
N GLY A 125 7.08 -16.19 -1.33
CA GLY A 125 5.62 -16.31 -1.17
C GLY A 125 4.95 -17.11 -2.29
N GLU A 126 5.46 -17.02 -3.53
CA GLU A 126 5.01 -17.84 -4.67
C GLU A 126 5.45 -19.31 -4.54
N GLU A 127 6.60 -19.60 -3.91
CA GLU A 127 7.04 -21.00 -3.66
C GLU A 127 6.27 -21.71 -2.53
N LEU A 128 5.61 -20.95 -1.64
CA LEU A 128 4.87 -21.48 -0.48
C LEU A 128 3.35 -21.61 -0.74
N ALA A 129 2.84 -21.11 -1.86
CA ALA A 129 1.43 -21.11 -2.25
C ALA A 129 1.12 -22.20 -3.28
#